data_AF-A0A8T4Y0V7-F1
#
_entry.id   AF-A0A8T4Y0V7-F1
#
_cell.length_a   1.000
_cell.length_b   1.000
_cell.length_c   1.000
_cell.angle_alpha   90.00
_cell.angle_beta   90.00
_cell.angle_gamma   90.00
#
_symmetry.space_group_name_H-M   'P 1'
#
loop_
_entity.id
_entity.type
_entity.pdbx_description
1 polymer ?
#
loop_
_entity_poly.entity_id
_entity_poly.type
_entity_poly.pdbx_seq_one_letter_code
_entity_poly.pdbx_strand_id
1 'polypeptide(L)'
;MMETLTNEQIFKILNRNNIDSRGRVKDHHIPLYIPVEPIKGYYLPEFTKNPNIEDLDNRYDFKIRNKGYRNFAYLLNSYIVRSPQPIIEVNGGTWNQSGNDDSGPLYSCPPKFPIYPTAINYGSYTSPHDVSRYELYGRYWSQGASGLLWIEELDTETRWQTKHRWAFSGVNRTVGEVGLYFRYPVNDGAFWNLIARAIIDPAQEKFADTVYDEGWRITFPSNYTRWFLRAKIHLTVNGPYDLGLPAIASDGNTYIIRFVNCFAGNPDVRIGRSNLAPSPTHYNLQDPIGALSSQSQSVEIDTTLQECRIVRIGTYTPSVNETLGEIGLFTRVYDVGGTSREIMVARGTWVPTVTLVANTTYTIGIVLRFG
;
A
#
# COMPACT_ATOMS: atom_id res chain seq x y z
N MET A 1 -5.46 11.93 27.23
CA MET A 1 -4.88 10.58 27.34
C MET A 1 -6.00 9.60 27.04
N MET A 2 -5.98 8.95 25.87
CA MET A 2 -6.87 7.82 25.59
C MET A 2 -6.21 6.59 26.18
N GLU A 3 -6.81 6.00 27.21
CA GLU A 3 -6.39 4.69 27.71
C GLU A 3 -6.67 3.64 26.64
N THR A 4 -5.61 3.02 26.13
CA THR A 4 -5.72 1.90 25.20
C THR A 4 -6.10 0.67 26.03
N LEU A 5 -7.31 0.14 25.83
CA LEU A 5 -7.73 -1.09 26.48
C LEU A 5 -6.76 -2.21 26.09
N THR A 6 -6.30 -2.99 27.07
CA THR A 6 -5.50 -4.17 26.78
C THR A 6 -6.38 -5.23 26.13
N ASN A 7 -5.80 -6.12 25.32
CA ASN A 7 -6.53 -7.23 24.68
C ASN A 7 -7.30 -8.09 25.71
N GLU A 8 -6.77 -8.20 26.92
CA GLU A 8 -7.41 -8.89 28.05
C GLU A 8 -8.65 -8.16 28.59
N GLN A 9 -8.63 -6.82 28.62
CA GLN A 9 -9.77 -5.99 29.00
C GLN A 9 -10.87 -6.05 27.93
N ILE A 10 -10.48 -6.01 26.66
CA ILE A 10 -11.41 -6.20 25.53
C ILE A 10 -12.07 -7.58 25.64
N PHE A 11 -11.30 -8.64 25.92
CA PHE A 11 -11.81 -9.99 26.08
C PHE A 11 -12.80 -10.14 27.26
N LYS A 12 -12.54 -9.48 28.40
CA LYS A 12 -13.45 -9.49 29.56
C LYS A 12 -14.75 -8.71 29.31
N ILE A 13 -14.69 -7.61 28.58
CA ILE A 13 -15.87 -6.80 28.23
C ILE A 13 -16.75 -7.54 27.22
N LEU A 14 -16.14 -8.23 26.26
CA LEU A 14 -16.86 -9.07 25.31
C LEU A 14 -17.56 -10.23 26.03
N ASN A 15 -16.92 -10.90 26.98
CA ASN A 15 -17.52 -12.05 27.66
C ASN A 15 -18.66 -11.73 28.66
N ARG A 16 -18.69 -10.56 29.29
CA ARG A 16 -19.74 -10.22 30.28
C ARG A 16 -21.10 -9.83 29.68
N ASN A 17 -21.14 -9.38 28.43
CA ASN A 17 -22.37 -8.91 27.79
C ASN A 17 -23.07 -9.96 26.91
N ASN A 18 -22.61 -11.21 26.96
CA ASN A 18 -22.86 -12.21 25.91
C ASN A 18 -23.84 -13.34 26.28
N ILE A 19 -24.50 -13.22 27.42
CA ILE A 19 -25.54 -14.16 27.86
C ILE A 19 -26.87 -13.41 27.85
N ASP A 20 -27.83 -13.85 27.02
CA ASP A 20 -29.17 -13.29 27.09
C ASP A 20 -29.86 -13.64 28.43
N SER A 21 -31.02 -13.06 28.69
CA SER A 21 -31.76 -13.32 29.94
C SER A 21 -32.20 -14.78 30.13
N ARG A 22 -31.94 -15.66 29.15
CA ARG A 22 -32.27 -17.08 29.14
C ARG A 22 -31.03 -17.98 29.11
N GLY A 23 -29.84 -17.44 29.34
CA GLY A 23 -28.61 -18.24 29.34
C GLY A 23 -28.09 -18.60 27.96
N ARG A 24 -28.65 -18.02 26.88
CA ARG A 24 -28.24 -18.34 25.50
C ARG A 24 -27.16 -17.38 25.03
N VAL A 25 -26.17 -17.99 24.40
CA VAL A 25 -25.10 -17.39 23.63
C VAL A 25 -25.75 -16.75 22.38
N LYS A 26 -25.80 -15.42 22.29
CA LYS A 26 -26.26 -14.72 21.07
C LYS A 26 -25.32 -15.09 19.92
N ASP A 27 -25.82 -15.26 18.68
CA ASP A 27 -24.98 -15.49 17.49
C ASP A 27 -23.76 -14.55 17.49
N HIS A 28 -22.61 -15.10 17.86
CA HIS A 28 -21.42 -14.33 18.14
C HIS A 28 -20.67 -14.10 16.83
N HIS A 29 -20.47 -12.83 16.50
CA HIS A 29 -19.34 -12.43 15.67
C HIS A 29 -18.34 -11.77 16.60
N ILE A 30 -17.32 -12.52 17.03
CA ILE A 30 -16.19 -11.93 17.77
C ILE A 30 -15.23 -11.36 16.73
N PRO A 31 -15.02 -10.02 16.67
CA PRO A 31 -14.10 -9.42 15.71
C PRO A 31 -12.65 -9.63 16.15
N LEU A 32 -11.85 -10.22 15.28
CA LEU A 32 -10.40 -10.42 15.44
C LEU A 32 -9.69 -9.78 14.26
N TYR A 33 -9.15 -8.57 14.47
CA TYR A 33 -8.42 -7.85 13.43
C TYR A 33 -6.92 -7.80 13.76
N ILE A 34 -6.07 -8.10 12.78
CA ILE A 34 -4.65 -7.73 12.85
C ILE A 34 -4.40 -6.51 11.97
N PRO A 35 -4.04 -5.36 12.56
CA PRO A 35 -3.35 -4.32 11.81
C PRO A 35 -1.91 -4.77 11.55
N VAL A 36 -1.52 -4.82 10.27
CA VAL A 36 -0.10 -4.94 9.93
C VAL A 36 0.62 -3.62 10.19
N GLU A 37 1.95 -3.65 10.30
CA GLU A 37 2.73 -2.41 10.43
C GLU A 37 2.42 -1.46 9.27
N PRO A 38 2.31 -0.14 9.53
CA PRO A 38 1.89 0.81 8.50
C PRO A 38 2.95 0.98 7.42
N ILE A 39 2.49 1.14 6.18
CA ILE A 39 3.32 1.62 5.07
C ILE A 39 3.71 3.06 5.38
N LYS A 40 5.02 3.32 5.41
CA LYS A 40 5.59 4.64 5.73
C LYS A 40 6.08 5.31 4.45
N GLY A 41 6.19 6.63 4.46
CA GLY A 41 6.80 7.34 3.36
C GLY A 41 7.53 8.57 3.80
N TYR A 42 8.52 8.93 2.99
CA TYR A 42 9.45 10.01 3.28
C TYR A 42 9.78 10.76 1.99
N TYR A 43 9.79 12.08 2.10
CA TYR A 43 10.43 12.95 1.13
C TYR A 43 11.91 13.14 1.50
N LEU A 44 12.77 13.11 0.48
CA LEU A 44 14.23 13.18 0.58
C LEU A 44 14.73 14.46 -0.13
N PRO A 45 15.00 15.54 0.62
CA PRO A 45 15.43 16.81 0.05
C PRO A 45 16.93 16.90 -0.24
N GLU A 46 17.31 17.66 -1.27
CA GLU A 46 18.71 17.79 -1.68
C GLU A 46 19.59 18.57 -0.69
N PHE A 47 19.02 19.56 0.00
CA PHE A 47 19.79 20.45 0.89
C PHE A 47 20.41 19.75 2.09
N THR A 48 20.04 18.49 2.37
CA THR A 48 20.62 17.66 3.44
C THR A 48 21.43 16.49 2.91
N LYS A 49 21.91 16.59 1.67
CA LYS A 49 22.73 15.58 1.01
C LYS A 49 24.18 15.68 1.50
N ASN A 50 24.69 14.64 2.17
CA ASN A 50 26.11 14.51 2.52
C ASN A 50 26.92 14.00 1.31
N PRO A 51 27.70 14.85 0.62
CA PRO A 51 28.36 14.44 -0.62
C PRO A 51 29.45 13.38 -0.42
N ASN A 52 29.90 13.15 0.81
CA ASN A 52 30.97 12.20 1.14
C ASN A 52 30.47 10.76 1.33
N ILE A 53 29.16 10.54 1.28
CA ILE A 53 28.56 9.21 1.38
C ILE A 53 28.20 8.73 -0.03
N GLU A 54 28.94 7.74 -0.51
CA GLU A 54 28.68 7.12 -1.83
C GLU A 54 27.32 6.43 -1.87
N ASP A 55 26.92 5.84 -0.74
CA ASP A 55 25.61 5.26 -0.55
C ASP A 55 24.51 6.34 -0.57
N LEU A 56 23.72 6.34 -1.64
CA LEU A 56 22.59 7.26 -1.83
C LEU A 56 21.59 7.18 -0.67
N ASP A 57 21.49 6.05 0.03
CA ASP A 57 20.50 5.82 1.09
C ASP A 57 20.84 6.48 2.42
N ASN A 58 22.14 6.62 2.67
CA ASN A 58 22.71 7.30 3.84
C ASN A 58 23.11 8.74 3.51
N ARG A 59 22.99 9.15 2.25
CA ARG A 59 23.31 10.51 1.82
C ARG A 59 22.36 11.56 2.39
N TYR A 60 21.14 11.18 2.77
CA TYR A 60 20.13 12.11 3.28
C TYR A 60 20.00 11.98 4.79
N ASP A 61 20.59 12.93 5.52
CA ASP A 61 20.52 12.97 7.00
C ASP A 61 19.12 13.36 7.51
N PHE A 62 18.32 14.02 6.68
CA PHE A 62 16.98 14.49 7.02
C PHE A 62 15.91 13.89 6.10
N LYS A 63 14.79 13.44 6.69
CA LYS A 63 13.67 12.81 6.00
C LYS A 63 12.37 13.43 6.49
N ILE A 64 11.55 13.94 5.59
CA ILE A 64 10.26 14.53 5.95
C ILE A 64 9.18 13.47 5.80
N ARG A 65 8.47 13.15 6.89
CA ARG A 65 7.42 12.13 6.86
C ARG A 65 6.28 12.54 5.92
N ASN A 66 5.92 11.62 5.04
CA ASN A 66 4.74 11.67 4.20
C ASN A 66 3.49 11.50 5.06
N LYS A 67 2.39 12.12 4.64
CA LYS A 67 1.08 11.94 5.26
C LYS A 67 -0.03 11.68 4.23
N GLY A 68 0.17 11.86 2.93
CA GLY A 68 -0.85 11.62 1.89
C GLY A 68 -0.87 10.17 1.41
N TYR A 69 -2.00 9.47 1.51
CA TYR A 69 -2.11 8.05 1.10
C TYR A 69 -3.47 7.60 0.56
N ARG A 70 -4.45 8.50 0.40
CA ARG A 70 -5.79 8.14 -0.08
C ARG A 70 -5.75 7.46 -1.44
N ASN A 71 -5.33 8.18 -2.47
CA ASN A 71 -5.23 7.63 -3.82
C ASN A 71 -4.32 6.40 -3.84
N PHE A 72 -3.26 6.37 -3.02
CA PHE A 72 -2.39 5.19 -2.91
C PHE A 72 -3.11 3.95 -2.37
N ALA A 73 -3.97 4.11 -1.36
CA ALA A 73 -4.78 3.03 -0.82
C ALA A 73 -5.79 2.52 -1.84
N TYR A 74 -6.52 3.41 -2.54
CA TYR A 74 -7.43 3.01 -3.62
C TYR A 74 -6.68 2.33 -4.78
N LEU A 75 -5.48 2.79 -5.12
CA LEU A 75 -4.61 2.17 -6.10
C LEU A 75 -4.21 0.75 -5.66
N LEU A 76 -3.64 0.56 -4.46
CA LEU A 76 -3.30 -0.77 -3.96
C LEU A 76 -4.53 -1.68 -3.88
N ASN A 77 -5.67 -1.16 -3.43
CA ASN A 77 -6.92 -1.89 -3.39
C ASN A 77 -7.31 -2.40 -4.79
N SER A 78 -7.23 -1.53 -5.81
CA SER A 78 -7.57 -1.89 -7.19
C SER A 78 -6.73 -3.05 -7.73
N TYR A 79 -5.46 -3.14 -7.34
CA TYR A 79 -4.59 -4.24 -7.70
C TYR A 79 -4.94 -5.53 -6.96
N ILE A 80 -5.24 -5.43 -5.67
CA ILE A 80 -5.61 -6.59 -4.83
C ILE A 80 -6.90 -7.25 -5.32
N VAL A 81 -7.95 -6.45 -5.62
CA VAL A 81 -9.26 -6.97 -6.08
C VAL A 81 -9.42 -7.05 -7.59
N ARG A 82 -8.41 -6.62 -8.35
CA ARG A 82 -8.49 -6.44 -9.81
C ARG A 82 -9.80 -5.74 -10.22
N SER A 83 -10.17 -4.71 -9.47
CA SER A 83 -11.44 -4.00 -9.63
C SER A 83 -11.19 -2.50 -9.65
N PRO A 84 -11.86 -1.75 -10.54
CA PRO A 84 -11.76 -0.30 -10.59
C PRO A 84 -12.04 0.34 -9.23
N GLN A 85 -11.21 1.29 -8.84
CA GLN A 85 -11.40 2.05 -7.62
C GLN A 85 -11.52 3.54 -7.96
N PRO A 86 -12.38 4.29 -7.24
CA PRO A 86 -12.50 5.72 -7.43
C PRO A 86 -11.22 6.40 -6.97
N ILE A 87 -10.44 6.89 -7.92
CA ILE A 87 -9.26 7.72 -7.66
C ILE A 87 -9.63 9.15 -8.02
N ILE A 88 -9.22 10.10 -7.18
CA ILE A 88 -9.49 11.51 -7.42
C ILE A 88 -8.32 12.15 -8.13
N GLU A 89 -8.57 12.68 -9.32
CA GLU A 89 -7.62 13.41 -10.13
C GLU A 89 -7.32 14.80 -9.51
N VAL A 90 -6.15 15.34 -9.86
CA VAL A 90 -5.71 16.70 -9.52
C VAL A 90 -6.72 17.83 -9.83
N ASN A 91 -7.60 17.65 -10.80
CA ASN A 91 -8.64 18.63 -11.15
C ASN A 91 -9.96 18.46 -10.35
N GLY A 92 -10.02 17.49 -9.43
CA GLY A 92 -11.21 17.16 -8.64
C GLY A 92 -12.18 16.18 -9.34
N GLY A 93 -11.89 15.78 -10.58
CA GLY A 93 -12.60 14.72 -11.26
C GLY A 93 -12.45 13.39 -10.54
N THR A 94 -13.53 12.63 -10.43
CA THR A 94 -13.47 11.24 -9.98
C THR A 94 -13.32 10.35 -11.20
N TRP A 95 -12.28 9.53 -11.23
CA TRP A 95 -12.07 8.59 -12.29
C TRP A 95 -12.25 7.16 -11.79
N ASN A 96 -13.26 6.49 -12.37
CA ASN A 96 -13.52 5.07 -12.20
C ASN A 96 -13.12 4.40 -13.51
N GLN A 97 -11.94 3.80 -13.60
CA GLN A 97 -11.55 3.13 -14.85
C GLN A 97 -12.42 1.89 -15.05
N SER A 98 -13.41 1.88 -15.94
CA SER A 98 -14.15 0.66 -16.26
C SER A 98 -13.22 -0.37 -16.90
N GLY A 99 -12.76 -1.34 -16.11
CA GLY A 99 -12.10 -2.52 -16.65
C GLY A 99 -13.14 -3.40 -17.31
N ASN A 100 -13.03 -3.64 -18.62
CA ASN A 100 -13.62 -4.80 -19.29
C ASN A 100 -12.94 -5.17 -20.63
N ASP A 101 -12.13 -4.31 -21.24
CA ASP A 101 -11.64 -4.58 -22.61
C ASP A 101 -10.12 -4.68 -22.67
N ASP A 102 -9.49 -5.83 -22.35
CA ASP A 102 -8.03 -6.08 -22.47
C ASP A 102 -7.07 -4.98 -21.92
N SER A 103 -7.62 -4.00 -21.21
CA SER A 103 -7.03 -2.70 -20.85
C SER A 103 -6.96 -2.57 -19.34
N GLY A 104 -6.52 -3.66 -18.69
CA GLY A 104 -6.57 -3.89 -17.26
C GLY A 104 -6.00 -2.78 -16.38
N PRO A 105 -6.15 -2.96 -15.06
CA PRO A 105 -6.06 -1.87 -14.09
C PRO A 105 -4.70 -1.19 -14.18
N LEU A 106 -4.73 0.05 -14.66
CA LEU A 106 -3.64 1.01 -14.59
C LEU A 106 -2.41 0.59 -15.39
N TYR A 107 -2.47 0.77 -16.71
CA TYR A 107 -1.27 0.87 -17.53
C TYR A 107 -0.31 1.89 -16.91
N SER A 108 0.98 1.54 -16.87
CA SER A 108 2.04 2.53 -16.80
C SER A 108 2.64 2.73 -18.18
N CYS A 109 3.30 3.88 -18.37
CA CYS A 109 3.75 4.42 -19.64
C CYS A 109 4.30 3.35 -20.60
N PRO A 110 3.84 3.31 -21.87
CA PRO A 110 4.60 2.62 -22.90
C PRO A 110 5.98 3.33 -23.06
N PRO A 111 7.11 2.60 -23.08
CA PRO A 111 8.48 3.08 -23.27
C PRO A 111 8.73 3.71 -24.64
N LYS A 112 7.75 3.72 -25.56
CA LYS A 112 7.80 4.60 -26.75
C LYS A 112 7.67 6.09 -26.40
N PHE A 113 7.25 6.42 -25.17
CA PHE A 113 7.34 7.75 -24.61
C PHE A 113 8.38 7.77 -23.48
N PRO A 114 9.39 8.67 -23.51
CA PRO A 114 10.45 8.74 -22.51
C PRO A 114 9.96 9.41 -21.20
N ILE A 115 8.77 9.03 -20.72
CA ILE A 115 8.11 9.70 -19.61
C ILE A 115 7.98 8.73 -18.44
N TYR A 116 8.87 8.89 -17.46
CA TYR A 116 8.88 8.08 -16.24
C TYR A 116 7.55 8.20 -15.47
N PRO A 117 7.15 7.16 -14.69
CA PRO A 117 5.80 7.04 -14.12
C PRO A 117 5.53 7.98 -12.94
N THR A 118 6.54 8.72 -12.48
CA THR A 118 6.44 9.57 -11.30
C THR A 118 6.85 11.01 -11.59
N ALA A 119 6.22 11.95 -10.90
CA ALA A 119 6.61 13.36 -10.91
C ALA A 119 6.53 13.93 -9.49
N ILE A 120 7.21 15.05 -9.30
CA ILE A 120 7.19 15.83 -8.07
C ILE A 120 6.57 17.19 -8.38
N ASN A 121 5.61 17.63 -7.56
CA ASN A 121 5.13 19.02 -7.60
C ASN A 121 5.15 19.61 -6.20
N TYR A 122 5.05 20.93 -6.13
CA TYR A 122 5.16 21.70 -4.90
C TYR A 122 3.89 22.48 -4.63
N GLY A 123 3.59 22.73 -3.37
CA GLY A 123 2.49 23.60 -2.94
C GLY A 123 2.98 24.79 -2.16
N SER A 124 2.18 25.86 -2.18
CA SER A 124 2.46 27.14 -1.55
C SER A 124 1.69 27.21 -0.24
N TYR A 125 2.35 27.15 0.93
CA TYR A 125 1.78 27.26 2.30
C TYR A 125 1.60 25.95 3.08
N THR A 126 1.90 26.01 4.38
CA THR A 126 1.78 24.93 5.38
C THR A 126 0.36 24.85 5.92
N SER A 127 -0.59 24.43 5.08
CA SER A 127 -1.91 24.02 5.59
C SER A 127 -1.75 22.72 6.39
N PRO A 128 -2.53 22.50 7.48
CA PRO A 128 -2.50 21.23 8.17
C PRO A 128 -2.76 20.09 7.19
N HIS A 129 -2.05 18.98 7.44
CA HIS A 129 -2.23 17.79 6.65
C HIS A 129 -3.67 17.26 6.79
N ASP A 130 -4.27 16.92 5.65
CA ASP A 130 -5.58 16.29 5.54
C ASP A 130 -5.54 15.15 4.51
N VAL A 131 -5.70 13.91 4.98
CA VAL A 131 -5.72 12.67 4.18
C VAL A 131 -6.81 12.67 3.10
N SER A 132 -7.84 13.51 3.24
CA SER A 132 -8.93 13.62 2.27
C SER A 132 -8.58 14.44 1.03
N ARG A 133 -7.57 15.31 1.11
CA ARG A 133 -7.12 16.16 -0.01
C ARG A 133 -6.58 15.32 -1.15
N TYR A 134 -6.98 15.68 -2.36
CA TYR A 134 -6.56 15.06 -3.61
C TYR A 134 -5.47 15.86 -4.34
N GLU A 135 -5.14 17.06 -3.84
CA GLU A 135 -4.15 17.95 -4.44
C GLU A 135 -3.44 18.83 -3.40
N LEU A 136 -2.23 19.31 -3.76
CA LEU A 136 -1.45 20.34 -3.08
C LEU A 136 -2.14 21.70 -3.22
N TYR A 137 -2.13 22.45 -2.13
CA TYR A 137 -2.60 23.82 -2.06
C TYR A 137 -1.67 24.76 -2.83
N GLY A 138 -2.25 25.58 -3.72
CA GLY A 138 -1.50 26.51 -4.56
C GLY A 138 -0.42 25.85 -5.42
N ARG A 139 -0.71 24.65 -5.94
CA ARG A 139 0.25 23.80 -6.67
C ARG A 139 1.04 24.58 -7.73
N TYR A 140 2.35 24.41 -7.67
CA TYR A 140 3.30 24.76 -8.71
C TYR A 140 3.66 23.52 -9.53
N TRP A 141 3.50 23.62 -10.84
CA TRP A 141 4.05 22.62 -11.75
C TRP A 141 5.58 22.78 -11.77
N SER A 142 6.29 21.76 -11.32
CA SER A 142 7.73 21.71 -11.53
C SER A 142 8.01 21.47 -13.01
N GLN A 143 9.05 22.10 -13.55
CA GLN A 143 9.57 21.75 -14.86
C GLN A 143 10.79 20.86 -14.65
N GLY A 144 10.79 19.68 -15.24
CA GLY A 144 11.86 18.71 -15.00
C GLY A 144 11.62 17.39 -15.72
N ALA A 145 12.64 16.54 -15.71
CA ALA A 145 12.48 15.17 -16.16
C ALA A 145 11.62 14.41 -15.14
N SER A 146 10.78 13.51 -15.62
CA SER A 146 10.07 12.59 -14.74
C SER A 146 11.07 11.77 -13.91
N GLY A 147 10.64 11.29 -12.74
CA GLY A 147 11.56 10.65 -11.79
C GLY A 147 11.84 9.19 -12.10
N LEU A 148 13.09 8.76 -11.86
CA LEU A 148 13.45 7.34 -11.80
C LEU A 148 12.68 6.68 -10.66
N LEU A 149 12.22 5.44 -10.85
CA LEU A 149 11.58 4.62 -9.83
C LEU A 149 12.29 3.26 -9.78
N TRP A 150 12.66 2.79 -8.59
CA TRP A 150 13.25 1.47 -8.38
C TRP A 150 12.79 0.82 -7.07
N ILE A 151 13.06 -0.48 -6.95
CA ILE A 151 12.85 -1.26 -5.71
C ILE A 151 14.20 -1.49 -5.06
N GLU A 152 14.21 -1.33 -3.74
CA GLU A 152 15.25 -1.87 -2.88
C GLU A 152 14.61 -2.93 -1.98
N GLU A 153 15.23 -4.11 -1.87
CA GLU A 153 14.74 -5.21 -1.05
C GLU A 153 15.73 -5.51 0.05
N LEU A 154 15.23 -5.50 1.28
CA LEU A 154 15.97 -5.84 2.48
C LEU A 154 15.32 -7.05 3.14
N ASP A 155 16.01 -7.66 4.09
CA ASP A 155 15.48 -8.81 4.83
C ASP A 155 14.27 -8.44 5.70
N THR A 156 14.16 -7.17 6.09
CA THR A 156 13.13 -6.67 7.00
C THR A 156 12.06 -5.82 6.31
N GLU A 157 12.28 -5.37 5.08
CA GLU A 157 11.38 -4.45 4.38
C GLU A 157 11.63 -4.42 2.88
N THR A 158 10.69 -3.84 2.15
CA THR A 158 10.86 -3.51 0.73
C THR A 158 10.55 -2.02 0.54
N ARG A 159 11.38 -1.32 -0.22
CA ARG A 159 11.26 0.12 -0.43
C ARG A 159 11.02 0.42 -1.90
N TRP A 160 10.09 1.33 -2.15
CA TRP A 160 9.93 1.99 -3.44
C TRP A 160 10.63 3.33 -3.36
N GLN A 161 11.58 3.54 -4.25
CA GLN A 161 12.41 4.74 -4.23
C GLN A 161 12.25 5.50 -5.53
N THR A 162 12.21 6.83 -5.44
CA THR A 162 12.24 7.70 -6.61
C THR A 162 13.32 8.76 -6.54
N LYS A 163 13.76 9.20 -7.71
CA LYS A 163 14.73 10.28 -7.87
C LYS A 163 14.31 11.20 -9.00
N HIS A 164 14.24 12.49 -8.71
CA HIS A 164 13.72 13.54 -9.59
C HIS A 164 14.77 14.64 -9.75
N ARG A 165 14.97 15.08 -10.99
CA ARG A 165 15.77 16.27 -11.30
C ARG A 165 14.87 17.33 -11.93
N TRP A 166 14.78 18.49 -11.29
CA TRP A 166 13.79 19.51 -11.66
C TRP A 166 14.28 20.93 -11.31
N ALA A 167 13.62 21.96 -11.85
CA ALA A 167 13.82 23.37 -11.51
C ALA A 167 12.50 24.17 -11.60
N PHE A 168 12.43 25.31 -10.91
CA PHE A 168 11.38 26.31 -11.17
C PHE A 168 11.85 27.26 -12.27
N SER A 169 11.01 27.48 -13.29
CA SER A 169 11.34 28.45 -14.35
C SER A 169 11.07 29.87 -13.89
N GLY A 170 12.12 30.71 -13.91
CA GLY A 170 12.03 32.18 -13.91
C GLY A 170 11.52 32.88 -12.66
N VAL A 171 11.10 32.17 -11.60
CA VAL A 171 10.56 32.78 -10.36
C VAL A 171 10.91 31.94 -9.14
N ASN A 172 11.47 32.57 -8.09
CA ASN A 172 11.66 31.94 -6.78
C ASN A 172 10.30 31.55 -6.17
N ARG A 173 10.27 30.42 -5.45
CA ARG A 173 9.05 29.91 -4.83
C ARG A 173 9.28 29.59 -3.37
N THR A 174 8.36 30.02 -2.51
CA THR A 174 8.28 29.53 -1.14
C THR A 174 7.39 28.28 -1.13
N VAL A 175 7.98 27.13 -0.81
CA VAL A 175 7.32 25.82 -0.81
C VAL A 175 7.01 25.38 0.61
N GLY A 176 5.74 25.06 0.88
CA GLY A 176 5.26 24.57 2.17
C GLY A 176 4.88 23.09 2.16
N GLU A 177 4.79 22.49 0.97
CA GLU A 177 4.51 21.06 0.81
C GLU A 177 5.06 20.56 -0.53
N VAL A 178 5.25 19.25 -0.59
CA VAL A 178 5.75 18.55 -1.77
C VAL A 178 4.94 17.27 -1.96
N GLY A 179 4.58 16.98 -3.20
CA GLY A 179 3.76 15.83 -3.57
C GLY A 179 4.46 14.93 -4.57
N LEU A 180 4.36 13.62 -4.35
CA LEU A 180 4.67 12.59 -5.34
C LEU A 180 3.39 12.27 -6.11
N TYR A 181 3.51 12.37 -7.43
CA TYR A 181 2.44 12.06 -8.35
C TYR A 181 2.78 10.83 -9.14
N PHE A 182 1.76 10.05 -9.40
CA PHE A 182 1.85 8.91 -10.29
C PHE A 182 1.08 9.20 -11.57
N ARG A 183 1.72 8.91 -12.71
CA ARG A 183 1.14 9.05 -14.04
C ARG A 183 0.54 7.74 -14.49
N TYR A 184 -0.71 7.78 -14.93
CA TYR A 184 -1.36 6.68 -15.63
C TYR A 184 -1.70 7.11 -17.05
N PRO A 185 -1.10 6.51 -18.10
CA PRO A 185 -1.58 6.67 -19.46
C PRO A 185 -3.01 6.15 -19.60
N VAL A 186 -3.82 6.92 -20.34
CA VAL A 186 -5.10 6.49 -20.87
C VAL A 186 -5.12 6.77 -22.37
N ASN A 187 -6.03 6.12 -23.10
CA ASN A 187 -6.05 6.13 -24.57
C ASN A 187 -6.02 7.56 -25.17
N ASP A 188 -6.54 8.57 -24.47
CA ASP A 188 -6.60 9.97 -24.94
C ASP A 188 -5.89 10.99 -24.03
N GLY A 189 -5.00 10.55 -23.12
CA GLY A 189 -4.35 11.47 -22.18
C GLY A 189 -3.49 10.83 -21.11
N ALA A 190 -3.07 11.63 -20.12
CA ALA A 190 -2.36 11.14 -18.95
C ALA A 190 -2.89 11.79 -17.68
N PHE A 191 -3.25 10.96 -16.71
CA PHE A 191 -3.77 11.42 -15.44
C PHE A 191 -2.67 11.40 -14.39
N TRP A 192 -2.50 12.53 -13.72
CA TRP A 192 -1.65 12.65 -12.55
C TRP A 192 -2.50 12.48 -11.30
N ASN A 193 -2.01 11.67 -10.37
CA ASN A 193 -2.68 11.45 -9.10
C ASN A 193 -1.68 11.65 -7.97
N LEU A 194 -2.03 12.50 -7.00
CA LEU A 194 -1.22 12.67 -5.79
C LEU A 194 -1.30 11.38 -4.96
N ILE A 195 -0.18 10.68 -4.81
CA ILE A 195 -0.11 9.42 -4.05
C ILE A 195 0.62 9.57 -2.71
N ALA A 196 1.43 10.62 -2.57
CA ALA A 196 2.17 10.96 -1.36
C ALA A 196 2.38 12.46 -1.26
N ARG A 197 2.36 12.99 -0.04
CA ARG A 197 2.55 14.40 0.33
C ARG A 197 3.32 14.56 1.64
N ALA A 198 4.36 15.39 1.64
CA ALA A 198 5.09 15.82 2.82
C ALA A 198 4.89 17.32 3.07
N ILE A 199 4.76 17.71 4.34
CA ILE A 199 4.66 19.12 4.75
C ILE A 199 6.05 19.59 5.15
N ILE A 200 6.47 20.71 4.57
CA ILE A 200 7.77 21.34 4.81
C ILE A 200 7.54 22.48 5.81
N ASP A 201 7.89 22.26 7.07
CA ASP A 201 7.71 23.21 8.16
C ASP A 201 9.04 23.41 8.92
N PRO A 202 9.61 24.64 8.93
CA PRO A 202 9.14 25.84 8.24
C PRO A 202 9.21 25.72 6.72
N ALA A 203 8.34 26.45 6.01
CA ALA A 203 8.36 26.52 4.55
C ALA A 203 9.74 26.99 4.04
N GLN A 204 10.14 26.47 2.89
CA GLN A 204 11.49 26.69 2.34
C GLN A 204 11.44 27.53 1.07
N GLU A 205 12.45 28.38 0.86
CA GLU A 205 12.63 29.05 -0.42
C GLU A 205 13.37 28.12 -1.40
N LYS A 206 12.84 28.05 -2.63
CA LYS A 206 13.42 27.39 -3.78
C LYS A 206 13.71 28.45 -4.84
N PHE A 207 14.94 28.51 -5.31
CA PHE A 207 15.42 29.54 -6.22
C PHE A 207 15.05 29.20 -7.67
N ALA A 208 14.75 30.25 -8.45
CA ALA A 208 14.54 30.14 -9.88
C ALA A 208 15.76 29.53 -10.56
N ASP A 209 15.51 28.70 -11.58
CA ASP A 209 16.50 28.11 -12.49
C ASP A 209 17.61 27.30 -11.79
N THR A 210 17.44 27.02 -10.49
CA THR A 210 18.30 26.11 -9.72
C THR A 210 17.81 24.68 -9.90
N VAL A 211 18.73 23.80 -10.30
CA VAL A 211 18.43 22.39 -10.46
C VAL A 211 18.47 21.70 -9.10
N TYR A 212 17.39 21.01 -8.77
CA TYR A 212 17.24 20.21 -7.55
C TYR A 212 17.29 18.70 -7.86
N ASP A 213 17.95 17.93 -7.00
CA ASP A 213 18.03 16.45 -7.01
C ASP A 213 17.37 15.86 -5.76
N GLU A 214 16.11 15.46 -5.89
CA GLU A 214 15.24 15.12 -4.75
C GLU A 214 14.50 13.81 -4.98
N GLY A 215 13.96 13.20 -3.92
CA GLY A 215 13.41 11.86 -4.03
C GLY A 215 12.29 11.55 -3.06
N TRP A 216 11.70 10.38 -3.26
CA TRP A 216 10.73 9.78 -2.35
C TRP A 216 11.14 8.38 -1.98
N ARG A 217 10.81 7.98 -0.75
CA ARG A 217 10.92 6.61 -0.27
C ARG A 217 9.58 6.19 0.33
N ILE A 218 8.95 5.15 -0.21
CA ILE A 218 7.80 4.48 0.38
C ILE A 218 8.26 3.12 0.89
N THR A 219 8.07 2.85 2.17
CA THR A 219 8.60 1.67 2.87
C THR A 219 7.47 0.73 3.25
N PHE A 220 7.60 -0.51 2.81
CA PHE A 220 6.71 -1.61 3.15
C PHE A 220 7.41 -2.51 4.16
N PRO A 221 6.91 -2.61 5.40
CA PRO A 221 7.53 -3.41 6.46
C PRO A 221 7.44 -4.92 6.18
N SER A 222 8.05 -5.73 7.04
CA SER A 222 8.16 -7.20 6.90
C SER A 222 6.82 -7.94 6.77
N ASN A 223 5.72 -7.30 7.17
CA ASN A 223 4.38 -7.82 6.94
C ASN A 223 4.01 -7.93 5.45
N TYR A 224 4.59 -7.13 4.57
CA TYR A 224 4.28 -7.13 3.14
C TYR A 224 5.28 -8.01 2.39
N THR A 225 4.79 -8.83 1.46
CA THR A 225 5.69 -9.69 0.69
C THR A 225 6.33 -8.93 -0.46
N ARG A 226 7.57 -9.28 -0.78
CA ARG A 226 8.26 -8.71 -1.94
C ARG A 226 7.59 -9.10 -3.25
N TRP A 227 6.93 -10.26 -3.34
CA TRP A 227 6.32 -10.76 -4.57
C TRP A 227 5.21 -9.85 -5.08
N PHE A 228 4.35 -9.37 -4.18
CA PHE A 228 3.32 -8.40 -4.50
C PHE A 228 3.92 -7.06 -4.96
N LEU A 229 4.95 -6.58 -4.25
CA LEU A 229 5.58 -5.29 -4.53
C LEU A 229 6.37 -5.30 -5.84
N ARG A 230 7.07 -6.41 -6.12
CA ARG A 230 7.72 -6.71 -7.39
C ARG A 230 6.73 -6.67 -8.55
N ALA A 231 5.64 -7.43 -8.45
CA ALA A 231 4.59 -7.47 -9.48
C ALA A 231 4.07 -6.05 -9.79
N LYS A 232 3.83 -5.26 -8.74
CA LYS A 232 3.29 -3.91 -8.83
C LYS A 232 4.27 -2.91 -9.46
N ILE A 233 5.53 -2.86 -9.05
CA ILE A 233 6.50 -1.95 -9.67
C ILE A 233 6.85 -2.39 -11.08
N HIS A 234 6.94 -3.68 -11.35
CA HIS A 234 7.24 -4.14 -12.70
C HIS A 234 6.14 -3.74 -13.69
N LEU A 235 4.86 -3.87 -13.29
CA LEU A 235 3.73 -3.30 -14.04
C LEU A 235 3.84 -1.78 -14.21
N THR A 236 4.48 -1.08 -13.27
CA THR A 236 4.63 0.38 -13.26
C THR A 236 5.77 0.92 -14.12
N VAL A 237 6.84 0.14 -14.29
CA VAL A 237 8.04 0.59 -15.01
C VAL A 237 8.03 0.10 -16.45
N ASN A 238 7.56 -1.13 -16.67
CA ASN A 238 7.69 -1.79 -17.96
C ASN A 238 6.42 -1.76 -18.82
N GLY A 239 5.32 -1.19 -18.33
CA GLY A 239 4.07 -1.09 -19.08
C GLY A 239 3.57 -2.45 -19.62
N PRO A 240 2.96 -2.49 -20.82
CA PRO A 240 2.37 -3.70 -21.41
C PRO A 240 3.37 -4.64 -22.10
N TYR A 241 4.66 -4.58 -21.80
CA TYR A 241 5.65 -5.37 -22.53
C TYR A 241 5.75 -6.78 -21.96
N ASP A 242 5.92 -7.77 -22.83
CA ASP A 242 6.17 -9.16 -22.48
C ASP A 242 7.62 -9.39 -21.99
N LEU A 243 8.10 -8.54 -21.11
CA LEU A 243 9.23 -8.90 -20.26
C LEU A 243 8.77 -9.96 -19.27
N GLY A 244 9.67 -10.54 -18.49
CA GLY A 244 9.37 -11.56 -17.46
C GLY A 244 9.86 -11.11 -16.09
N LEU A 245 9.09 -11.33 -15.03
CA LEU A 245 9.54 -11.13 -13.64
C LEU A 245 9.41 -12.44 -12.88
N PRO A 246 10.52 -13.02 -12.40
CA PRO A 246 10.47 -14.21 -11.58
C PRO A 246 9.76 -13.93 -10.25
N ALA A 247 8.86 -14.83 -9.88
CA ALA A 247 8.14 -14.84 -8.62
C ALA A 247 7.98 -16.26 -8.07
N ILE A 248 7.60 -16.36 -6.80
CA ILE A 248 7.28 -17.62 -6.13
C ILE A 248 5.79 -17.60 -5.79
N ALA A 249 5.06 -18.61 -6.24
CA ALA A 249 3.65 -18.77 -5.97
C ALA A 249 3.42 -19.27 -4.53
N SER A 250 2.18 -19.20 -4.04
CA SER A 250 1.84 -19.67 -2.69
C SER A 250 2.10 -21.16 -2.46
N ASP A 251 2.16 -21.96 -3.53
CA ASP A 251 2.54 -23.38 -3.50
C ASP A 251 4.07 -23.61 -3.51
N GLY A 252 4.88 -22.55 -3.60
CA GLY A 252 6.34 -22.60 -3.66
C GLY A 252 6.91 -22.74 -5.08
N ASN A 253 6.08 -22.90 -6.11
CA ASN A 253 6.55 -23.02 -7.48
C ASN A 253 7.09 -21.67 -7.99
N THR A 254 8.23 -21.72 -8.67
CA THR A 254 8.76 -20.56 -9.39
C THR A 254 8.03 -20.38 -10.70
N TYR A 255 7.65 -19.15 -11.02
CA TYR A 255 7.01 -18.81 -12.28
C TYR A 255 7.40 -17.40 -12.73
N ILE A 256 7.02 -17.05 -13.96
CA ILE A 256 7.24 -15.73 -14.52
C ILE A 256 5.88 -15.04 -14.63
N ILE A 257 5.75 -13.89 -13.98
CA ILE A 257 4.53 -13.06 -14.05
C ILE A 257 4.37 -12.50 -15.46
N ARG A 258 3.13 -12.52 -15.99
CA ARG A 258 2.72 -11.79 -17.18
C ARG A 258 2.32 -10.37 -16.82
N PHE A 259 2.72 -9.40 -17.64
CA PHE A 259 2.51 -7.98 -17.32
C PHE A 259 1.25 -7.40 -17.90
N VAL A 260 0.91 -7.79 -19.13
CA VAL A 260 -0.37 -7.42 -19.73
C VAL A 260 -1.47 -8.06 -18.89
N ASN A 261 -2.14 -7.25 -18.08
CA ASN A 261 -3.14 -7.66 -17.08
C ASN A 261 -2.57 -8.45 -15.89
N CYS A 262 -1.49 -7.98 -15.26
CA CYS A 262 -0.80 -8.67 -14.15
C CYS A 262 -1.70 -9.29 -13.08
N PHE A 263 -2.69 -8.57 -12.54
CA PHE A 263 -3.52 -9.04 -11.42
C PHE A 263 -4.78 -9.78 -11.89
N ALA A 264 -5.21 -10.77 -11.11
CA ALA A 264 -6.29 -11.70 -11.44
C ALA A 264 -7.29 -11.88 -10.28
N GLY A 265 -8.58 -12.06 -10.63
CA GLY A 265 -9.62 -12.59 -9.76
C GLY A 265 -9.92 -11.85 -8.45
N ASN A 266 -10.53 -12.58 -7.52
CA ASN A 266 -10.90 -12.11 -6.18
C ASN A 266 -9.82 -12.49 -5.15
N PRO A 267 -9.47 -11.59 -4.23
CA PRO A 267 -8.50 -11.85 -3.17
C PRO A 267 -9.09 -12.78 -2.12
N ASP A 268 -8.19 -13.45 -1.42
CA ASP A 268 -8.52 -14.47 -0.42
C ASP A 268 -7.81 -14.14 0.90
N VAL A 269 -8.46 -14.41 2.02
CA VAL A 269 -7.86 -14.33 3.35
C VAL A 269 -7.79 -15.71 3.94
N ARG A 270 -6.60 -16.06 4.41
CA ARG A 270 -6.34 -17.34 5.06
C ARG A 270 -5.77 -17.15 6.44
N ILE A 271 -6.00 -18.13 7.28
CA ILE A 271 -5.49 -18.18 8.64
C ILE A 271 -4.58 -19.39 8.83
N GLY A 272 -3.68 -19.28 9.81
CA GLY A 272 -2.71 -20.31 10.14
C GLY A 272 -2.36 -20.32 11.64
N ARG A 273 -1.59 -21.32 12.07
CA ARG A 273 -1.25 -21.55 13.48
C ARG A 273 0.08 -20.92 13.89
N SER A 274 0.99 -20.66 12.95
CA SER A 274 2.32 -20.13 13.25
C SER A 274 2.23 -18.71 13.79
N ASN A 275 3.07 -18.37 14.77
CA ASN A 275 3.27 -17.00 15.26
C ASN A 275 4.68 -16.47 14.96
N LEU A 276 5.44 -17.14 14.09
CA LEU A 276 6.77 -16.70 13.68
C LEU A 276 6.71 -15.34 12.99
N ALA A 277 7.69 -14.48 13.21
CA ALA A 277 7.74 -13.13 12.67
C ALA A 277 7.51 -13.10 11.14
N PRO A 278 6.72 -12.14 10.61
CA PRO A 278 6.60 -11.90 9.17
C PRO A 278 7.94 -11.57 8.51
N SER A 279 8.04 -11.91 7.22
CA SER A 279 9.22 -11.63 6.38
C SER A 279 8.77 -11.28 4.97
N PRO A 280 9.44 -10.32 4.29
CA PRO A 280 9.21 -10.03 2.88
C PRO A 280 9.46 -11.22 1.95
N THR A 281 10.23 -12.23 2.36
CA THR A 281 10.49 -13.43 1.54
C THR A 281 9.38 -14.46 1.59
N HIS A 282 8.50 -14.42 2.59
CA HIS A 282 7.43 -15.40 2.72
C HIS A 282 6.52 -15.35 1.48
N TYR A 283 6.24 -16.52 0.93
CA TYR A 283 5.34 -16.71 -0.22
C TYR A 283 3.98 -17.30 0.20
N ASN A 284 3.89 -17.85 1.42
CA ASN A 284 2.67 -18.40 2.01
C ASN A 284 2.68 -18.25 3.55
N LEU A 285 1.57 -18.62 4.18
CA LEU A 285 1.51 -18.88 5.63
C LEU A 285 2.44 -20.05 5.99
N GLN A 286 2.98 -20.01 7.20
CA GLN A 286 3.96 -21.00 7.66
C GLN A 286 3.30 -22.30 8.13
N ASP A 287 2.10 -22.21 8.71
CA ASP A 287 1.27 -23.35 9.12
C ASP A 287 -0.21 -23.06 8.79
N PRO A 288 -0.63 -23.22 7.52
CA PRO A 288 -1.99 -22.88 7.10
C PRO A 288 -3.07 -23.78 7.75
N ILE A 289 -4.19 -23.16 8.14
CA ILE A 289 -5.42 -23.85 8.58
C ILE A 289 -6.40 -23.92 7.41
N GLY A 290 -6.74 -22.76 6.83
CA GLY A 290 -7.75 -22.66 5.78
C GLY A 290 -8.12 -21.23 5.40
N ALA A 291 -8.98 -21.09 4.41
CA ALA A 291 -9.54 -19.82 3.96
C ALA A 291 -10.78 -19.42 4.77
N LEU A 292 -10.99 -18.12 4.91
CA LEU A 292 -12.21 -17.58 5.53
C LEU A 292 -13.40 -17.71 4.57
N SER A 293 -14.61 -17.87 5.10
CA SER A 293 -15.86 -17.77 4.34
C SER A 293 -16.38 -16.32 4.28
N SER A 294 -17.36 -16.04 3.42
CA SER A 294 -18.13 -14.77 3.41
C SER A 294 -17.27 -13.49 3.47
N GLN A 295 -16.23 -13.42 2.64
CA GLN A 295 -15.23 -12.37 2.75
C GLN A 295 -15.64 -11.05 2.06
N SER A 296 -15.38 -9.90 2.70
CA SER A 296 -15.60 -8.56 2.14
C SER A 296 -14.36 -7.66 2.28
N GLN A 297 -14.16 -6.74 1.34
CA GLN A 297 -13.04 -5.79 1.32
C GLN A 297 -13.56 -4.36 1.22
N SER A 298 -12.98 -3.44 1.98
CA SER A 298 -13.30 -2.00 1.93
C SER A 298 -12.02 -1.15 2.02
N VAL A 299 -12.10 0.07 1.51
CA VAL A 299 -11.14 1.14 1.80
C VAL A 299 -11.79 2.09 2.79
N GLU A 300 -11.15 2.33 3.92
CA GLU A 300 -11.61 3.22 4.96
C GLU A 300 -10.67 4.43 5.07
N ILE A 301 -11.24 5.62 5.21
CA ILE A 301 -10.49 6.85 5.45
C ILE A 301 -10.78 7.29 6.88
N ASP A 302 -9.75 7.30 7.72
CA ASP A 302 -9.83 7.77 9.10
C ASP A 302 -9.27 9.19 9.17
N THR A 303 -10.15 10.19 9.17
CA THR A 303 -9.77 11.61 9.26
C THR A 303 -9.34 12.03 10.67
N THR A 304 -9.60 11.21 11.69
CA THR A 304 -9.13 11.50 13.06
C THR A 304 -7.67 11.09 13.19
N LEU A 305 -7.33 9.89 12.72
CA LEU A 305 -5.97 9.37 12.71
C LEU A 305 -5.15 9.78 11.47
N GLN A 306 -5.78 10.49 10.53
CA GLN A 306 -5.18 10.96 9.28
C GLN A 306 -4.54 9.82 8.46
N GLU A 307 -5.24 8.68 8.41
CA GLU A 307 -4.76 7.47 7.74
C GLU A 307 -5.81 6.87 6.82
N CYS A 308 -5.34 6.11 5.83
CA CYS A 308 -6.20 5.23 5.03
C CYS A 308 -5.95 3.78 5.44
N ARG A 309 -6.97 2.95 5.26
CA ARG A 309 -6.91 1.52 5.56
C ARG A 309 -7.53 0.72 4.43
N ILE A 310 -6.94 -0.42 4.09
CA ILE A 310 -7.63 -1.48 3.36
C ILE A 310 -7.98 -2.55 4.38
N VAL A 311 -9.27 -2.81 4.53
CA VAL A 311 -9.81 -3.77 5.49
C VAL A 311 -10.37 -4.94 4.70
N ARG A 312 -9.83 -6.15 4.93
CA ARG A 312 -10.37 -7.38 4.38
C ARG A 312 -10.74 -8.31 5.53
N ILE A 313 -12.00 -8.71 5.57
CA ILE A 313 -12.56 -9.56 6.62
C ILE A 313 -13.20 -10.80 6.01
N GLY A 314 -13.42 -11.81 6.84
CA GLY A 314 -14.24 -12.98 6.55
C GLY A 314 -14.67 -13.67 7.83
N THR A 315 -15.44 -14.75 7.68
CA THR A 315 -15.94 -15.55 8.79
C THR A 315 -15.23 -16.89 8.90
N TYR A 316 -15.10 -17.41 10.12
CA TYR A 316 -14.56 -18.75 10.37
C TYR A 316 -15.21 -19.38 11.60
N THR A 317 -15.58 -20.65 11.47
CA THR A 317 -16.20 -21.45 12.54
C THR A 317 -15.43 -22.76 12.64
N PRO A 318 -14.54 -22.94 13.63
CA PRO A 318 -13.75 -24.15 13.73
C PRO A 318 -14.62 -25.30 14.27
N SER A 319 -14.41 -26.52 13.79
CA SER A 319 -15.13 -27.71 14.29
C SER A 319 -14.57 -28.26 15.61
N VAL A 320 -13.35 -27.85 15.95
CA VAL A 320 -12.63 -28.18 17.20
C VAL A 320 -11.98 -26.91 17.75
N ASN A 321 -11.42 -26.95 18.97
CA ASN A 321 -10.63 -25.81 19.43
C ASN A 321 -9.39 -25.65 18.55
N GLU A 322 -9.19 -24.45 18.02
CA GLU A 322 -8.14 -24.15 17.04
C GLU A 322 -7.21 -23.08 17.61
N THR A 323 -5.90 -23.20 17.37
CA THR A 323 -4.95 -22.13 17.71
C THR A 323 -4.67 -21.29 16.47
N LEU A 324 -4.99 -20.00 16.55
CA LEU A 324 -4.80 -19.00 15.52
C LEU A 324 -3.54 -18.17 15.83
N GLY A 325 -2.55 -18.22 14.93
CA GLY A 325 -1.28 -17.51 15.08
C GLY A 325 -0.93 -16.56 13.95
N GLU A 326 -1.48 -16.76 12.76
CA GLU A 326 -1.20 -15.92 11.59
C GLU A 326 -2.41 -15.76 10.67
N ILE A 327 -2.39 -14.67 9.90
CA ILE A 327 -3.35 -14.35 8.86
C ILE A 327 -2.61 -13.85 7.63
N GLY A 328 -3.09 -14.20 6.44
CA GLY A 328 -2.51 -13.79 5.18
C GLY A 328 -3.58 -13.25 4.25
N LEU A 329 -3.28 -12.14 3.58
CA LEU A 329 -4.03 -11.65 2.44
C LEU A 329 -3.36 -12.17 1.17
N PHE A 330 -4.13 -12.79 0.29
CA PHE A 330 -3.66 -13.34 -0.98
C PHE A 330 -4.39 -12.65 -2.13
N THR A 331 -3.68 -12.46 -3.23
CA THR A 331 -4.26 -12.07 -4.52
C THR A 331 -3.73 -13.01 -5.59
N ARG A 332 -4.22 -12.86 -6.82
CA ARG A 332 -3.74 -13.65 -7.94
C ARG A 332 -3.08 -12.78 -8.98
N VAL A 333 -2.13 -13.36 -9.70
CA VAL A 333 -1.45 -12.77 -10.84
C VAL A 333 -1.39 -13.78 -11.98
N TYR A 334 -1.43 -13.32 -13.23
CA TYR A 334 -1.23 -14.24 -14.36
C TYR A 334 0.26 -14.52 -14.57
N ASP A 335 0.59 -15.77 -14.91
CA ASP A 335 1.88 -16.12 -15.47
C ASP A 335 1.94 -15.88 -16.99
N VAL A 336 3.13 -15.97 -17.57
CA VAL A 336 3.37 -15.81 -19.02
C VAL A 336 2.51 -16.72 -19.90
N GLY A 337 2.07 -17.87 -19.39
CA GLY A 337 1.15 -18.79 -20.08
C GLY A 337 -0.33 -18.40 -19.95
N GLY A 338 -0.65 -17.30 -19.26
CA GLY A 338 -2.01 -16.89 -18.97
C GLY A 338 -2.68 -17.68 -17.84
N THR A 339 -1.92 -18.50 -17.10
CA THR A 339 -2.43 -19.24 -15.95
C THR A 339 -2.42 -18.36 -14.71
N SER A 340 -3.52 -18.35 -13.97
CA SER A 340 -3.62 -17.59 -12.72
C SER A 340 -2.81 -18.29 -11.61
N ARG A 341 -1.88 -17.56 -11.00
CA ARG A 341 -1.04 -17.96 -9.88
C ARG A 341 -1.37 -17.11 -8.68
N GLU A 342 -1.36 -17.72 -7.50
CA GLU A 342 -1.63 -16.98 -6.28
C GLU A 342 -0.34 -16.51 -5.62
N ILE A 343 -0.37 -15.29 -5.09
CA ILE A 343 0.71 -14.70 -4.29
C ILE A 343 0.13 -14.10 -3.01
N MET A 344 0.90 -14.17 -1.94
CA MET A 344 0.59 -13.49 -0.70
C MET A 344 0.92 -12.00 -0.82
N VAL A 345 0.00 -11.12 -0.42
CA VAL A 345 0.16 -9.65 -0.37
C VAL A 345 0.80 -9.25 0.95
N ALA A 346 0.21 -9.72 2.05
CA ALA A 346 0.64 -9.38 3.40
C ALA A 346 0.35 -10.52 4.38
N ARG A 347 1.13 -10.58 5.45
CA ARG A 347 1.02 -11.53 6.55
C ARG A 347 1.07 -10.81 7.90
N GLY A 348 0.06 -11.06 8.73
CA GLY A 348 0.00 -10.63 10.12
C GLY A 348 0.16 -11.83 11.06
N THR A 349 0.63 -11.58 12.28
CA THR A 349 0.83 -12.63 13.30
C THR A 349 0.30 -12.16 14.65
N TRP A 350 -0.35 -13.08 15.39
CA TRP A 350 -0.77 -12.87 16.77
C TRP A 350 0.34 -13.33 17.72
N VAL A 351 0.80 -12.40 18.57
CA VAL A 351 1.77 -12.68 19.63
C VAL A 351 1.22 -12.08 20.94
N PRO A 352 0.71 -12.90 21.89
CA PRO A 352 0.57 -14.36 21.83
C PRO A 352 -0.50 -14.81 20.83
N THR A 353 -0.52 -16.11 20.51
CA THR A 353 -1.56 -16.74 19.69
C THR A 353 -2.94 -16.65 20.35
N VAL A 354 -4.00 -16.81 19.56
CA VAL A 354 -5.39 -16.77 19.99
C VAL A 354 -6.01 -18.16 19.90
N THR A 355 -6.69 -18.63 20.94
CA THR A 355 -7.48 -19.87 20.87
C THR A 355 -8.91 -19.56 20.42
N LEU A 356 -9.33 -20.20 19.33
CA LEU A 356 -10.70 -20.18 18.83
C LEU A 356 -11.44 -21.39 19.38
N VAL A 357 -12.63 -21.17 19.93
CA VAL A 357 -13.46 -22.22 20.52
C VAL A 357 -14.26 -22.91 19.42
N ALA A 358 -14.34 -24.24 19.49
CA ALA A 358 -15.14 -25.05 18.60
C ALA A 358 -16.59 -24.53 18.49
N ASN A 359 -17.14 -24.58 17.28
CA ASN A 359 -18.51 -24.21 16.93
C ASN A 359 -18.89 -22.76 17.25
N THR A 360 -17.90 -21.88 17.45
CA THR A 360 -18.11 -20.43 17.58
C THR A 360 -17.71 -19.74 16.28
N THR A 361 -18.57 -18.87 15.76
CA THR A 361 -18.24 -18.09 14.56
C THR A 361 -17.43 -16.85 14.92
N TYR A 362 -16.36 -16.60 14.18
CA TYR A 362 -15.49 -15.44 14.35
C TYR A 362 -15.53 -14.59 13.08
N THR A 363 -15.47 -13.27 13.24
CA THR A 363 -15.15 -12.37 12.13
C THR A 363 -13.67 -12.05 12.23
N ILE A 364 -12.88 -12.53 11.28
CA ILE A 364 -11.42 -12.38 11.30
C ILE A 364 -11.01 -11.51 10.13
N GLY A 365 -10.04 -10.61 10.32
CA GLY A 365 -9.57 -9.76 9.24
C GLY A 365 -8.15 -9.24 9.40
N ILE A 366 -7.64 -8.74 8.28
CA ILE A 366 -6.35 -8.10 8.15
C ILE A 366 -6.56 -6.65 7.69
N VAL A 367 -5.83 -5.74 8.32
CA VAL A 367 -5.93 -4.30 8.06
C VAL A 367 -4.58 -3.78 7.57
N LEU A 368 -4.53 -3.37 6.30
CA LEU A 368 -3.36 -2.69 5.72
C LEU A 368 -3.47 -1.21 6.03
N ARG A 369 -2.47 -0.64 6.70
CA ARG A 369 -2.48 0.76 7.16
C ARG A 369 -1.51 1.62 6.37
N PHE A 370 -1.88 2.86 6.16
CA PHE A 370 -1.13 3.83 5.38
C PHE A 370 -0.99 5.14 6.16
N GLY A 371 0.24 5.55 6.53
CA GLY A 371 0.45 6.78 7.31
C GLY A 371 1.86 6.99 7.85
#